data_AF-A0A968SF25-F1
#
_entry.id   AF-A0A968SF25-F1
#
_cell.length_a   1.000
_cell.length_b   1.000
_cell.length_c   1.000
_cell.angle_alpha   90.00
_cell.angle_beta   90.00
_cell.angle_gamma   90.00
#
_symmetry.space_group_name_H-M   'P 1'
#
loop_
_entity.id
_entity.type
_entity.pdbx_description
1 polymer ?
#
loop_
_entity_poly.entity_id
_entity_poly.type
_entity_poly.pdbx_seq_one_letter_code
_entity_poly.pdbx_strand_id
1 'polypeptide(L)'
;MKNLKLLDTIAILNSVPVDKLTMLEPEYRSISSLPRGQVGTIVEIYNNNEEGSQYLVEFADNQGYEYAMAILKESEVLAIHYELTVA
;
A
#
# COMPACT_ATOMS: atom_id res chain seq x y z
N MET A 1 0.19 10.05 14.37
CA MET A 1 -0.81 9.91 13.29
C MET A 1 -1.84 8.86 13.72
N LYS A 2 -3.06 8.85 13.16
CA LYS A 2 -4.03 7.79 13.45
C LYS A 2 -3.39 6.45 13.05
N ASN A 3 -3.45 5.45 13.92
CA ASN A 3 -3.03 4.08 13.55
C ASN A 3 -3.90 3.63 12.37
N LEU A 4 -3.25 3.31 11.25
CA LEU A 4 -3.91 2.74 10.08
C LEU A 4 -4.51 1.38 10.44
N LYS A 5 -5.65 1.06 9.85
CA LYS A 5 -6.43 -0.14 10.13
C LYS A 5 -6.50 -1.04 8.91
N LEU A 6 -6.92 -2.28 9.16
CA LEU A 6 -7.23 -3.21 8.10
C LEU A 6 -8.30 -2.60 7.19
N LEU A 7 -8.10 -2.77 5.88
CA LEU A 7 -8.93 -2.23 4.79
C LEU A 7 -8.89 -0.71 4.61
N ASP A 8 -8.02 0.02 5.34
CA ASP A 8 -7.79 1.43 5.02
C ASP A 8 -7.18 1.54 3.62
N THR A 9 -7.73 2.45 2.81
CA THR A 9 -7.13 2.86 1.54
C THR A 9 -5.99 3.84 1.80
N ILE A 10 -4.84 3.58 1.21
CA ILE A 10 -3.64 4.41 1.35
C ILE A 10 -3.09 4.81 -0.02
N ALA A 11 -2.29 5.88 -0.05
CA ALA A 11 -1.39 6.20 -1.15
C ALA A 11 0.06 5.99 -0.71
N ILE A 12 0.91 5.47 -1.59
CA ILE A 12 2.35 5.37 -1.33
C ILE A 12 3.03 6.74 -1.47
N LEU A 13 3.90 7.09 -0.52
CA LEU A 13 4.58 8.39 -0.47
C LEU A 13 5.80 8.47 -1.39
N ASN A 14 6.40 7.34 -1.72
CA ASN A 14 7.57 7.20 -2.59
C ASN A 14 7.32 6.08 -3.60
N SER A 15 8.06 6.08 -4.72
CA SER A 15 7.99 4.96 -5.66
C SER A 15 8.49 3.67 -5.00
N VAL A 16 7.78 2.57 -5.23
CA VAL A 16 8.16 1.24 -4.70
C VAL A 16 8.78 0.43 -5.84
N PRO A 17 10.08 0.10 -5.78
CA PRO A 17 10.75 -0.65 -6.84
C PRO A 17 10.24 -2.08 -6.92
N VAL A 18 10.27 -2.66 -8.12
CA VAL A 18 9.68 -3.99 -8.42
C VAL A 18 10.26 -5.14 -7.59
N ASP A 19 11.51 -5.02 -7.12
CA ASP A 19 12.16 -6.00 -6.24
C ASP A 19 11.54 -6.07 -4.84
N LYS A 20 10.80 -5.03 -4.43
CA LYS A 20 10.00 -5.03 -3.20
C LYS A 20 8.54 -5.45 -3.43
N LEU A 21 8.15 -5.72 -4.67
CA LEU A 21 6.79 -6.10 -5.02
C LEU A 21 6.68 -7.62 -5.18
N THR A 22 5.61 -8.19 -4.63
CA THR A 22 5.14 -9.51 -5.06
C THR A 22 4.18 -9.30 -6.22
N MET A 23 4.63 -9.53 -7.45
CA MET A 23 3.81 -9.40 -8.65
C MET A 23 2.99 -10.67 -8.87
N LEU A 24 1.69 -10.52 -9.08
CA LEU A 24 0.78 -11.66 -9.27
C LEU A 24 0.46 -11.89 -10.75
N GLU A 25 0.24 -10.80 -11.49
CA GLU A 25 -0.25 -10.85 -12.86
C GLU A 25 0.88 -10.63 -13.91
N PRO A 26 1.01 -11.49 -14.95
CA PRO A 26 2.09 -11.41 -15.94
C PRO A 26 2.18 -10.10 -16.73
N GLU A 27 1.03 -9.50 -17.05
CA GLU A 27 0.90 -8.25 -17.82
C GLU A 27 1.59 -7.06 -17.13
N TYR A 28 1.71 -7.08 -15.80
CA TYR A 28 2.33 -6.02 -15.02
C TYR A 28 3.82 -6.25 -14.77
N ARG A 29 4.41 -7.38 -15.21
CA ARG A 29 5.84 -7.70 -15.01
C ARG A 29 6.81 -6.76 -15.75
N SER A 30 6.30 -5.89 -16.62
CA SER A 30 7.09 -4.93 -17.37
C SER A 30 7.40 -3.63 -16.60
N ILE A 31 6.75 -3.39 -15.45
CA ILE A 31 6.99 -2.19 -14.66
C ILE A 31 8.28 -2.32 -13.84
N SER A 32 9.03 -1.22 -13.73
CA SER A 32 10.23 -1.15 -12.88
C SER A 32 9.92 -0.71 -11.44
N SER A 33 8.79 -0.02 -11.23
CA SER A 33 8.33 0.44 -9.93
C SER A 33 6.86 0.85 -9.96
N LEU A 34 6.20 0.83 -8.79
CA LEU A 34 4.96 1.58 -8.59
C LEU A 34 5.27 3.06 -8.41
N PRO A 35 4.53 3.96 -9.08
CA PRO A 35 4.76 5.39 -8.96
C PRO A 35 4.28 5.94 -7.61
N ARG A 36 4.94 6.98 -7.10
CA ARG A 36 4.43 7.77 -5.97
C ARG A 36 2.95 8.14 -6.18
N GLY A 37 2.15 8.00 -5.13
CA GLY A 37 0.71 8.26 -5.16
C GLY A 37 -0.13 7.07 -5.60
N GLN A 38 0.48 5.95 -6.00
CA GLN A 38 -0.26 4.71 -6.27
C GLN A 38 -1.08 4.33 -5.03
N VAL A 39 -2.36 4.02 -5.28
CA VAL A 39 -3.34 3.70 -4.25
C VAL A 39 -3.37 2.20 -4.03
N GLY A 40 -3.42 1.78 -2.77
CA GLY A 40 -3.58 0.39 -2.36
C GLY A 40 -4.41 0.26 -1.08
N THR A 41 -4.67 -0.99 -0.69
CA THR A 41 -5.49 -1.35 0.46
C THR A 41 -4.68 -2.15 1.46
N ILE A 42 -4.76 -1.81 2.75
CA ILE A 42 -4.10 -2.59 3.80
C ILE A 42 -4.86 -3.91 4.00
N VAL A 43 -4.20 -5.04 3.78
CA VAL A 43 -4.78 -6.39 3.92
C VAL A 43 -4.18 -7.21 5.06
N GLU A 44 -3.08 -6.76 5.66
CA GLU A 44 -2.52 -7.32 6.89
C GLU A 44 -1.73 -6.25 7.67
N ILE A 45 -1.70 -6.35 9.01
CA ILE A 45 -0.93 -5.45 9.87
C ILE A 45 0.05 -6.25 10.73
N TYR A 46 1.33 -5.98 10.55
CA TYR A 46 2.39 -6.52 11.39
C TYR A 46 2.80 -5.48 12.42
N ASN A 47 2.45 -5.72 13.69
CA ASN A 47 2.85 -4.86 14.79
C ASN A 47 4.22 -5.30 15.31
N ASN A 48 5.25 -4.46 15.11
CA ASN A 48 6.56 -4.66 15.73
C ASN A 48 6.76 -3.61 16.83
N ASN A 49 6.97 -4.08 18.07
CA ASN A 49 7.07 -3.22 19.25
C ASN A 49 8.27 -2.26 19.22
N GLU A 50 9.31 -2.55 18.43
CA GLU A 50 10.52 -1.73 18.36
C GLU A 50 10.62 -0.89 17.07
N GLU A 51 10.09 -1.39 15.95
CA GLU A 51 10.26 -0.78 14.61
C GLU A 51 9.01 -0.07 14.08
N GLY A 52 7.91 -0.12 14.83
CA GLY A 52 6.60 0.41 14.41
C GLY A 52 5.81 -0.58 13.56
N SER A 53 4.62 -0.16 13.14
CA SER A 53 3.71 -0.99 12.35
C SER A 53 4.17 -1.08 10.89
N GLN A 54 4.10 -2.30 10.33
CA GLN A 54 4.23 -2.56 8.91
C GLN A 54 2.89 -3.06 8.35
N TYR A 55 2.66 -2.78 7.08
CA TYR A 55 1.39 -3.04 6.42
C TYR A 55 1.64 -3.86 5.17
N LEU A 56 0.96 -4.99 5.03
CA LEU A 56 0.84 -5.63 3.73
C LEU A 56 -0.23 -4.86 2.95
N VAL A 57 0.17 -4.30 1.82
CA VAL A 57 -0.70 -3.50 0.95
C VAL A 57 -0.91 -4.24 -0.35
N GLU A 58 -2.18 -4.42 -0.69
CA GLU A 58 -2.65 -4.92 -1.98
C GLU A 58 -2.84 -3.77 -2.96
N PHE A 59 -2.37 -3.94 -4.20
CA PHE A 59 -2.60 -3.03 -5.31
C PHE A 59 -3.43 -3.73 -6.37
N ALA A 60 -4.60 -3.15 -6.66
CA ALA A 60 -5.55 -3.67 -7.63
C ALA A 60 -5.87 -2.64 -8.71
N ASP A 61 -6.24 -3.12 -9.89
CA ASP A 61 -6.68 -2.28 -10.99
C ASP A 61 -8.11 -1.75 -10.79
N ASN A 62 -8.63 -1.02 -11.79
CA ASN A 62 -9.97 -0.44 -11.72
C ASN A 62 -11.13 -1.46 -11.80
N GLN A 63 -10.83 -2.72 -12.08
CA GLN A 63 -11.79 -3.83 -12.06
C GLN A 63 -11.71 -4.61 -10.74
N GLY A 64 -10.75 -4.27 -9.87
CA GLY A 64 -10.51 -4.95 -8.61
C GLY A 64 -9.64 -6.18 -8.74
N TYR A 65 -8.94 -6.37 -9.87
CA TYR A 65 -7.95 -7.44 -9.99
C TYR A 65 -6.64 -7.01 -9.34
N GLU A 66 -6.24 -7.77 -8.33
CA GLU A 66 -4.95 -7.61 -7.68
C GLU A 66 -3.81 -7.89 -8.66
N TYR A 67 -2.84 -6.99 -8.75
CA TYR A 67 -1.68 -7.16 -9.61
C TYR A 67 -0.34 -7.15 -8.85
N ALA A 68 -0.29 -6.56 -7.64
CA ALA A 68 0.92 -6.52 -6.82
C ALA A 68 0.62 -6.40 -5.32
N MET A 69 1.56 -6.86 -4.50
CA MET A 69 1.60 -6.59 -3.07
C MET A 69 2.94 -6.01 -2.63
N ALA A 70 2.94 -5.23 -1.56
CA ALA A 70 4.17 -4.79 -0.89
C ALA A 70 3.99 -4.73 0.63
N ILE A 71 5.06 -5.00 1.37
CA ILE A 71 5.12 -4.68 2.80
C ILE A 71 5.71 -3.27 2.95
N LEU A 72 4.93 -2.35 3.50
CA LEU A 72 5.28 -0.93 3.65
C LEU A 72 5.26 -0.50 5.11
N LYS A 73 6.16 0.40 5.49
CA LYS A 73 6.19 1.01 6.83
C LYS A 73 5.17 2.15 6.93
N GLU A 74 4.78 2.51 8.16
CA GLU A 74 3.91 3.67 8.42
C GLU A 74 4.42 4.97 7.76
N SER A 75 5.73 5.17 7.73
CA SER A 75 6.35 6.36 7.10
C SER A 75 6.34 6.35 5.58
N GLU A 76 5.94 5.25 4.93
CA GLU A 76 5.91 5.10 3.47
C GLU A 76 4.51 5.29 2.87
N VAL A 77 3.49 5.47 3.71
CA VAL A 77 2.08 5.51 3.30
C VAL A 77 1.33 6.70 3.88
N LEU A 78 0.25 7.09 3.19
CA LEU A 78 -0.68 8.13 3.63
C LEU A 78 -2.11 7.60 3.53
N ALA A 79 -2.89 7.67 4.62
CA ALA A 79 -4.31 7.36 4.58
C ALA A 79 -5.05 8.29 3.61
N ILE A 80 -5.89 7.72 2.76
CA ILE A 80 -6.80 8.47 1.90
C ILE A 80 -8.17 8.52 2.57
N HIS A 81 -8.67 9.73 2.79
CA HIS A 81 -10.02 9.96 3.27
C HIS A 81 -10.83 10.62 2.16
N TYR A 82 -11.81 9.89 1.62
CA TYR A 82 -12.70 10.41 0.57
C TYR A 82 -13.71 11.42 1.12
N GLU A 83 -14.03 11.31 2.39
CA GLU A 83 -14.89 12.24 3.11
C GLU A 83 -14.04 13.15 3.99
N LEU A 84 -14.46 14.41 4.11
CA LEU A 84 -13.86 15.33 5.05
C LEU A 84 -14.17 14.85 6.48
N THR A 85 -13.22 14.16 7.09
CA THR A 85 -13.30 13.84 8.51
C THR A 85 -13.05 15.11 9.32
N VAL A 86 -14.09 15.62 9.98
CA VAL A 86 -13.94 16.70 10.97
C VAL A 86 -13.16 16.13 12.17
N ALA A 87 -12.13 16.86 12.59
CA ALA A 87 -11.23 16.48 13.69
C ALA A 87 -11.88 16.72 15.06
#